data_AF-A0A6L8EPU1-F1
#
_entry.id   AF-A0A6L8EPU1-F1
#
_cell.length_a   1.000
_cell.length_b   1.000
_cell.length_c   1.000
_cell.angle_alpha   90.00
_cell.angle_beta   90.00
_cell.angle_gamma   90.00
#
_symmetry.space_group_name_H-M   'P 1'
#
loop_
_entity.id
_entity.type
_entity.pdbx_description
1 polymer ?
#
loop_
_entity_poly.entity_id
_entity_poly.type
_entity_poly.pdbx_seq_one_letter_code
_entity_poly.pdbx_strand_id
1 'polypeptide(L)'
;MQNGKQIRKRHSLIWLNRTIGILICVALCGVIGWAQKSEDKNEQARTWADLGVTAAHQTQLEALWELKRQKEIQAVKDLKTLNRFAKDSLVEDAKIQETLDEFRAKRKEAQVQIEKIEEELLQTLPTQAQLHLTLFGVLDNGVPRRITKSPTSKKTDETQQQRK
;
A
#
# COMPACT_ATOMS: atom_id res chain seq x y z
N MET A 1 44.41 49.87 -29.46
CA MET A 1 43.17 50.46 -28.89
C MET A 1 41.96 49.69 -29.42
N GLN A 2 40.99 49.45 -28.54
CA GLN A 2 39.59 49.01 -28.76
C GLN A 2 39.32 47.65 -29.44
N ASN A 3 38.83 46.68 -28.67
CA ASN A 3 37.45 46.20 -28.77
C ASN A 3 37.14 45.14 -27.69
N GLY A 4 36.47 45.57 -26.60
CA GLY A 4 36.14 44.71 -25.45
C GLY A 4 34.81 45.04 -24.80
N LYS A 5 33.80 45.47 -25.58
CA LYS A 5 32.47 45.81 -25.05
C LYS A 5 31.36 45.27 -25.95
N GLN A 6 31.05 43.97 -25.91
CA GLN A 6 29.76 43.50 -26.44
C GLN A 6 29.22 42.15 -25.91
N ILE A 7 29.75 41.59 -24.81
CA ILE A 7 29.32 40.25 -24.35
C ILE A 7 28.22 40.30 -23.25
N ARG A 8 27.96 41.46 -22.62
CA ARG A 8 27.09 41.51 -21.42
C ARG A 8 25.57 41.52 -21.63
N LYS A 9 25.04 41.63 -22.86
CA LYS A 9 23.59 41.83 -23.07
C LYS A 9 22.77 40.57 -23.38
N ARG A 10 23.37 39.40 -23.65
CA ARG A 10 22.63 38.17 -24.00
C ARG A 10 22.24 37.27 -22.83
N HIS A 11 22.82 37.47 -21.64
CA HIS A 11 22.57 36.59 -20.49
C HIS A 11 21.25 36.86 -19.75
N SER A 12 20.73 38.10 -19.76
CA SER A 12 19.52 38.44 -18.99
C SER A 12 18.24 37.85 -19.59
N LEU A 13 18.13 37.80 -20.93
CA LEU A 13 16.96 37.25 -21.63
C LEU A 13 16.80 35.74 -21.43
N ILE A 14 17.90 34.99 -21.36
CA ILE A 14 17.89 33.54 -21.14
C ILE A 14 17.47 33.22 -19.70
N TRP A 15 17.87 34.06 -18.73
CA TRP A 15 17.46 33.94 -17.33
C TRP A 15 15.97 34.25 -17.13
N LEU A 16 15.45 35.27 -17.81
CA LEU A 16 14.03 35.66 -17.73
C LEU A 16 13.08 34.59 -18.30
N ASN A 17 13.45 33.96 -19.42
CA ASN A 17 12.63 32.88 -20.00
C ASN A 17 12.66 31.60 -19.14
N ARG A 18 13.76 31.34 -18.44
CA ARG A 18 13.86 30.21 -17.50
C ARG A 18 13.00 30.42 -16.24
N THR A 19 12.94 31.63 -15.69
CA THR A 19 12.10 31.90 -14.51
C THR A 19 10.61 31.83 -14.84
N ILE A 20 10.19 32.27 -16.03
CA ILE A 20 8.80 32.15 -16.48
C ILE A 20 8.40 30.67 -16.65
N GLY A 21 9.27 29.85 -17.26
CA GLY A 21 9.02 28.41 -17.40
C GLY A 21 8.88 27.69 -16.06
N ILE A 22 9.71 28.02 -15.08
CA ILE A 22 9.62 27.47 -13.72
C ILE A 22 8.31 27.89 -13.04
N LEU A 23 7.90 29.15 -13.17
CA LEU A 23 6.65 29.64 -12.59
C LEU A 23 5.42 28.96 -13.18
N ILE A 24 5.40 28.67 -14.48
CA ILE A 24 4.32 27.91 -15.12
C ILE A 24 4.26 26.47 -14.58
N CYS A 25 5.41 25.80 -14.42
CA CYS A 25 5.45 24.45 -13.84
C CYS A 25 4.97 24.43 -12.38
N VAL A 26 5.37 25.42 -11.56
CA VAL A 26 4.92 25.52 -10.16
C VAL A 26 3.42 25.79 -10.09
N ALA A 27 2.88 26.63 -10.98
CA ALA A 27 1.45 26.90 -11.06
C ALA A 27 0.66 25.63 -11.46
N LEU A 28 1.12 24.89 -12.47
CA LEU A 28 0.48 23.64 -12.89
C LEU A 28 0.52 22.57 -11.79
N CYS A 29 1.66 22.38 -11.12
CA CYS A 29 1.77 21.48 -9.98
C CYS A 29 0.89 21.92 -8.80
N GLY A 30 0.76 23.23 -8.57
CA GLY A 30 -0.12 23.79 -7.55
C GLY A 30 -1.60 23.51 -7.81
N VAL A 31 -2.07 23.66 -9.06
CA VAL A 31 -3.47 23.36 -9.43
C VAL A 31 -3.77 21.87 -9.31
N ILE A 32 -2.84 21.00 -9.75
CA ILE A 32 -3.00 19.54 -9.62
C ILE A 32 -3.08 19.12 -8.14
N GLY A 33 -2.20 19.66 -7.30
CA GLY A 33 -2.24 19.41 -5.86
C GLY A 33 -3.49 19.95 -5.16
N TRP A 34 -4.06 21.06 -5.66
CA TRP A 34 -5.32 21.62 -5.13
C TRP A 34 -6.53 20.78 -5.54
N ALA A 35 -6.55 20.26 -6.78
CA ALA A 35 -7.61 19.38 -7.27
C ALA A 35 -7.66 18.07 -6.46
N GLN A 36 -6.52 17.41 -6.24
CA GLN A 36 -6.44 16.21 -5.39
C GLN A 36 -6.91 16.50 -3.95
N LYS A 37 -6.47 17.63 -3.39
CA LYS A 37 -6.87 18.04 -2.03
C LYS A 37 -8.35 18.43 -1.91
N SER A 38 -9.03 18.73 -3.02
CA SER A 38 -10.47 19.03 -3.04
C SER A 38 -11.33 17.77 -3.12
N GLU A 39 -10.84 16.70 -3.74
CA GLU A 39 -11.49 15.38 -3.71
C GLU A 39 -11.39 14.76 -2.30
N ASP A 40 -10.21 14.80 -1.68
CA ASP A 40 -9.96 14.25 -0.34
C ASP A 40 -10.83 14.87 0.77
N LYS A 41 -11.34 16.10 0.58
CA LYS A 41 -12.13 16.80 1.60
C LYS A 41 -13.62 16.46 1.58
N ASN A 42 -14.12 15.87 0.49
CA ASN A 42 -15.55 15.58 0.29
C ASN A 42 -15.90 14.09 0.43
N GLU A 43 -14.92 13.22 0.61
CA GLU A 43 -15.20 11.83 0.97
C GLU A 43 -15.61 11.75 2.43
N GLN A 44 -16.89 11.99 2.70
CA GLN A 44 -17.52 11.47 3.91
C GLN A 44 -17.26 9.96 3.92
N ALA A 45 -16.47 9.50 4.90
CA ALA A 45 -16.16 8.09 5.07
C ALA A 45 -17.48 7.32 5.23
N ARG A 46 -17.93 6.67 4.14
CA ARG A 46 -19.12 5.84 4.16
C ARG A 46 -18.88 4.69 5.11
N THR A 47 -19.80 4.49 6.04
CA THR A 47 -19.73 3.39 6.97
C THR A 47 -20.06 2.07 6.26
N TRP A 48 -19.62 0.95 6.80
CA TRP A 48 -19.98 -0.38 6.29
C TRP A 48 -21.51 -0.58 6.22
N ALA A 49 -22.26 0.02 7.15
CA ALA A 49 -23.71 0.00 7.14
C ALA A 49 -24.30 0.78 5.94
N ASP A 50 -23.70 1.91 5.57
CA ASP A 50 -24.11 2.70 4.39
C ASP A 50 -23.88 1.94 3.07
N LEU A 51 -22.96 0.97 3.09
CA LEU A 51 -22.68 0.08 1.96
C LEU A 51 -23.57 -1.18 1.95
N GLY A 52 -24.53 -1.28 2.88
CA GLY A 52 -25.43 -2.43 3.02
C GLY A 52 -24.77 -3.68 3.61
N VAL A 53 -23.63 -3.54 4.29
CA VAL A 53 -22.98 -4.66 4.98
C VAL A 53 -23.71 -4.94 6.29
N THR A 54 -24.33 -6.12 6.37
CA THR A 54 -25.01 -6.60 7.57
C THR A 54 -24.01 -7.05 8.64
N ALA A 55 -24.46 -7.19 9.89
CA ALA A 55 -23.62 -7.76 10.95
C ALA A 55 -23.11 -9.17 10.61
N ALA A 56 -23.93 -9.99 9.93
CA ALA A 56 -23.52 -11.31 9.47
C ALA A 56 -22.38 -11.23 8.43
N HIS A 57 -22.47 -10.30 7.48
CA HIS A 57 -21.40 -10.06 6.51
C HIS A 57 -20.11 -9.58 7.20
N GLN A 58 -20.22 -8.74 8.24
CA GLN A 58 -19.04 -8.28 9.02
C GLN A 58 -18.32 -9.47 9.68
N THR A 59 -19.05 -10.38 10.33
CA THR A 59 -18.44 -11.57 10.94
C THR A 59 -17.74 -12.46 9.91
N GLN A 60 -18.34 -12.65 8.73
CA GLN A 60 -17.73 -13.43 7.65
C GLN A 60 -16.48 -12.74 7.08
N LEU A 61 -16.50 -11.41 6.92
CA LEU A 61 -15.35 -10.63 6.46
C LEU A 61 -14.20 -10.65 7.47
N GLU A 62 -14.49 -10.56 8.78
CA GLU A 62 -13.51 -10.69 9.84
C GLU A 62 -12.88 -12.10 9.84
N ALA A 63 -13.69 -13.13 9.67
CA ALA A 63 -13.21 -14.51 9.57
C ALA A 63 -12.31 -14.70 8.33
N LEU A 64 -12.70 -14.17 7.17
CA LEU A 64 -11.89 -14.18 5.95
C LEU A 64 -10.56 -13.46 6.17
N TRP A 65 -10.59 -12.29 6.80
CA TRP A 65 -9.38 -11.52 7.10
C TRP A 65 -8.43 -12.33 8.00
N GLU A 66 -8.93 -12.83 9.13
CA GLU A 66 -8.08 -13.56 10.07
C GLU A 66 -7.53 -14.85 9.44
N LEU A 67 -8.31 -15.54 8.61
CA LEU A 67 -7.83 -16.68 7.83
C LEU A 67 -6.68 -16.27 6.90
N LYS A 68 -6.86 -15.22 6.08
CA LYS A 68 -5.81 -14.70 5.19
C LYS A 68 -4.55 -14.33 5.97
N ARG A 69 -4.70 -13.67 7.13
CA ARG A 69 -3.60 -13.28 8.02
C ARG A 69 -2.85 -14.50 8.56
N GLN A 70 -3.56 -15.53 9.04
CA GLN A 70 -2.95 -16.76 9.56
C GLN A 70 -2.17 -17.51 8.47
N LYS A 71 -2.76 -17.65 7.27
CA LYS A 71 -2.09 -18.31 6.13
C LYS A 71 -0.85 -17.54 5.68
N GLU A 72 -0.88 -16.21 5.71
CA GLU A 72 0.30 -15.40 5.42
C GLU A 72 1.40 -15.57 6.47
N ILE A 73 1.05 -15.56 7.76
CA ILE A 73 2.00 -15.82 8.84
C ILE A 73 2.66 -17.19 8.65
N GLN A 74 1.89 -18.22 8.28
CA GLN A 74 2.43 -19.55 8.01
C GLN A 74 3.34 -19.55 6.77
N ALA A 75 2.93 -18.92 5.67
CA ALA A 75 3.73 -18.84 4.46
C ALA A 75 5.08 -18.15 4.72
N VAL A 76 5.11 -17.07 5.51
CA VAL A 76 6.34 -16.39 5.91
C VAL A 76 7.26 -17.30 6.74
N LYS A 77 6.70 -18.14 7.62
CA LYS A 77 7.49 -19.14 8.37
C LYS A 77 8.07 -20.19 7.43
N ASP A 78 7.29 -20.71 6.50
CA ASP A 78 7.74 -21.74 5.55
C ASP A 78 8.82 -21.18 4.60
N LEU A 79 8.68 -19.93 4.16
CA LEU A 79 9.69 -19.24 3.35
C LEU A 79 11.02 -19.07 4.09
N LYS A 80 11.03 -18.91 5.43
CA LYS A 80 12.27 -18.88 6.20
C LYS A 80 13.00 -20.22 6.13
N THR A 81 12.25 -21.33 6.15
CA THR A 81 12.81 -22.68 6.00
C THR A 81 13.42 -22.85 4.60
N LEU A 82 12.72 -22.43 3.55
CA LEU A 82 13.25 -22.47 2.18
C LEU A 82 14.48 -21.57 2.00
N ASN A 83 14.48 -20.38 2.60
CA ASN A 83 15.63 -19.48 2.58
C ASN A 83 16.85 -20.06 3.31
N ARG A 84 16.64 -20.89 4.34
CA ARG A 84 17.74 -21.64 4.98
C ARG A 84 18.35 -22.65 4.00
N PHE A 85 17.53 -23.39 3.25
CA PHE A 85 18.03 -24.35 2.26
C PHE A 85 18.73 -23.65 1.10
N ALA A 86 18.25 -22.49 0.66
CA ALA A 86 18.95 -21.69 -0.36
C ALA A 86 20.36 -21.23 0.07
N LYS A 87 20.66 -21.21 1.38
CA LYS A 87 21.96 -20.82 1.92
C LYS A 87 22.85 -22.00 2.31
N ASP A 88 22.27 -23.19 2.42
CA ASP A 88 22.95 -24.39 2.88
C ASP A 88 23.22 -25.31 1.68
N SER A 89 24.46 -25.35 1.24
CA SER A 89 24.89 -26.14 0.07
C SER A 89 24.97 -27.64 0.35
N LEU A 90 24.73 -28.09 1.59
CA LEU A 90 24.79 -29.50 1.99
C LEU A 90 23.41 -30.16 2.02
N VAL A 91 22.33 -29.43 1.73
CA VAL A 91 20.98 -30.00 1.67
C VAL A 91 20.82 -30.76 0.35
N GLU A 92 20.38 -32.02 0.44
CA GLU A 92 20.11 -32.86 -0.72
C GLU A 92 18.96 -32.30 -1.57
N ASP A 93 19.12 -32.33 -2.90
CA ASP A 93 18.12 -31.85 -3.86
C ASP A 93 16.73 -32.49 -3.65
N ALA A 94 16.69 -33.79 -3.29
CA ALA A 94 15.44 -34.49 -3.01
C ALA A 94 14.66 -33.85 -1.86
N LYS A 95 15.36 -33.42 -0.80
CA LYS A 95 14.78 -32.76 0.38
C LYS A 95 14.35 -31.33 0.07
N ILE A 96 15.10 -30.63 -0.80
CA ILE A 96 14.71 -29.31 -1.30
C ILE A 96 13.40 -29.43 -2.11
N GLN A 97 13.33 -30.40 -3.01
CA GLN A 97 12.17 -30.64 -3.87
C GLN A 97 10.92 -31.00 -3.04
N GLU A 98 11.04 -31.94 -2.10
CA GLU A 98 9.95 -32.33 -1.20
C GLU A 98 9.40 -31.12 -0.44
N THR A 99 10.28 -30.29 0.13
CA THR A 99 9.86 -29.11 0.90
C THR A 99 9.22 -28.03 0.02
N LEU A 100 9.70 -27.87 -1.22
CA LEU A 100 9.07 -26.97 -2.19
C LEU A 100 7.68 -27.45 -2.59
N ASP A 101 7.50 -28.74 -2.82
CA ASP A 101 6.22 -29.31 -3.20
C ASP A 101 5.20 -29.23 -2.06
N GLU A 102 5.62 -29.50 -0.82
CA GLU A 102 4.78 -29.25 0.36
C GLU A 102 4.37 -27.78 0.47
N PHE A 103 5.31 -26.85 0.30
CA PHE A 103 5.04 -25.42 0.38
C PHE A 103 4.01 -25.00 -0.68
N ARG A 104 4.18 -25.47 -1.93
CA ARG A 104 3.25 -25.20 -3.04
C ARG A 104 1.87 -25.80 -2.78
N ALA A 105 1.82 -27.04 -2.28
CA ALA A 105 0.56 -27.70 -1.93
C ALA A 105 -0.20 -26.92 -0.85
N LYS A 106 0.48 -26.54 0.24
CA LYS A 106 -0.10 -25.72 1.32
C LYS A 106 -0.60 -24.36 0.82
N ARG A 107 0.15 -23.70 -0.06
CA ARG A 107 -0.26 -22.42 -0.69
C ARG A 107 -1.49 -22.59 -1.56
N LYS A 108 -1.55 -23.65 -2.38
CA LYS A 108 -2.70 -23.93 -3.24
C LYS A 108 -3.95 -24.24 -2.42
N GLU A 109 -3.83 -25.07 -1.39
CA GLU A 109 -4.95 -25.39 -0.50
C GLU A 109 -5.49 -24.15 0.22
N ALA A 110 -4.60 -23.31 0.75
CA ALA A 110 -4.98 -22.06 1.40
C ALA A 110 -5.71 -21.12 0.43
N GLN A 111 -5.23 -21.02 -0.81
CA GLN A 111 -5.85 -20.20 -1.84
C GLN A 111 -7.27 -20.69 -2.18
N VAL A 112 -7.45 -22.00 -2.37
CA VAL A 112 -8.77 -22.59 -2.64
C VAL A 112 -9.75 -22.35 -1.49
N GLN A 113 -9.29 -22.46 -0.23
CA GLN A 113 -10.12 -22.16 0.94
C GLN A 113 -10.57 -20.69 0.96
N ILE A 114 -9.66 -19.76 0.64
CA ILE A 114 -9.94 -18.32 0.58
C ILE A 114 -10.92 -18.03 -0.55
N GLU A 115 -10.67 -18.52 -1.76
CA GLU A 115 -11.50 -18.30 -2.94
C GLU A 115 -12.94 -18.77 -2.70
N LYS A 116 -13.11 -19.95 -2.09
CA LYS A 116 -14.45 -20.45 -1.75
C LYS A 116 -15.23 -19.49 -0.84
N ILE A 117 -14.59 -18.95 0.19
CA ILE A 117 -15.24 -18.01 1.12
C ILE A 117 -15.52 -16.67 0.44
N GLU A 118 -14.59 -16.22 -0.43
CA GLU A 118 -14.80 -15.00 -1.23
C GLU A 118 -15.97 -15.15 -2.20
N GLU A 119 -16.10 -16.28 -2.89
CA GLU A 119 -17.23 -16.55 -3.77
C GLU A 119 -18.57 -16.55 -3.01
N GLU A 120 -18.62 -17.16 -1.84
CA GLU A 120 -19.81 -17.14 -0.97
C GLU A 120 -20.18 -15.71 -0.53
N LEU A 121 -19.18 -14.89 -0.21
CA LEU A 121 -19.36 -13.47 0.13
C LEU A 121 -19.81 -12.63 -1.07
N LEU A 122 -19.24 -12.85 -2.25
CA LEU A 122 -19.59 -12.13 -3.48
C LEU A 122 -21.04 -12.39 -3.92
N GLN A 123 -21.61 -13.55 -3.60
CA GLN A 123 -23.02 -13.85 -3.88
C GLN A 123 -24.01 -13.08 -3.00
N THR A 124 -23.57 -12.64 -1.82
CA THR A 124 -24.45 -12.09 -0.77
C THR A 124 -24.20 -10.62 -0.49
N LEU A 125 -22.98 -10.13 -0.71
CA LEU A 125 -22.61 -8.74 -0.50
C LEU A 125 -23.24 -7.82 -1.55
N PRO A 126 -23.71 -6.62 -1.16
CA PRO A 126 -24.10 -5.59 -2.12
C PRO A 126 -22.94 -5.20 -3.03
N THR A 127 -23.20 -4.94 -4.31
CA THR A 127 -22.17 -4.60 -5.31
C THR A 127 -21.30 -3.43 -4.89
N GLN A 128 -21.86 -2.44 -4.20
CA GLN A 128 -21.08 -1.30 -3.72
C GLN A 128 -20.11 -1.69 -2.60
N ALA A 129 -20.52 -2.57 -1.69
CA ALA A 129 -19.62 -3.15 -0.68
C ALA A 129 -18.52 -3.98 -1.34
N GLN A 130 -18.84 -4.78 -2.37
CA GLN A 130 -17.84 -5.55 -3.12
C GLN A 130 -16.77 -4.61 -3.70
N LEU A 131 -17.18 -3.54 -4.40
CA LEU A 131 -16.24 -2.55 -4.95
C LEU A 131 -15.30 -1.98 -3.87
N HIS A 132 -15.85 -1.51 -2.75
CA HIS A 132 -15.04 -0.95 -1.67
C HIS A 132 -14.09 -2.00 -1.06
N LEU A 133 -14.56 -3.23 -0.85
CA LEU A 133 -13.74 -4.31 -0.30
C LEU A 133 -12.62 -4.74 -1.24
N THR A 134 -12.87 -4.78 -2.54
CA THR A 134 -11.85 -5.04 -3.56
C THR A 134 -10.81 -3.91 -3.59
N LEU A 135 -11.24 -2.64 -3.52
CA LEU A 135 -10.34 -1.48 -3.44
C LEU A 135 -9.48 -1.48 -2.16
N PHE A 136 -10.04 -1.92 -1.03
CA PHE A 136 -9.29 -2.11 0.22
C PHE A 136 -8.40 -3.36 0.22
N GLY A 137 -8.51 -4.20 -0.80
CA GLY A 137 -7.77 -5.45 -0.91
C GLY A 137 -8.20 -6.52 0.09
N VAL A 138 -9.45 -6.44 0.56
CA VAL A 138 -10.09 -7.48 1.39
C VAL A 138 -10.61 -8.60 0.48
N LEU A 139 -11.15 -8.26 -0.69
CA LEU A 139 -11.54 -9.19 -1.75
C LEU A 139 -10.54 -9.11 -2.92
N ASP A 140 -10.35 -10.22 -3.63
CA ASP A 140 -9.61 -10.36 -4.91
C ASP A 140 -8.13 -9.94 -4.92
N ASN A 141 -7.59 -9.47 -3.79
CA ASN A 141 -6.17 -9.17 -3.62
C ASN A 141 -5.61 -10.00 -2.46
N GLY A 142 -4.52 -10.71 -2.77
CA GLY A 142 -3.79 -11.54 -1.82
C GLY A 142 -3.20 -10.70 -0.69
N VAL A 143 -3.76 -10.86 0.50
CA VAL A 143 -3.37 -10.25 1.78
C VAL A 143 -3.50 -8.72 1.79
N PRO A 144 -4.20 -8.13 2.78
CA PRO A 144 -4.30 -6.69 2.89
C PRO A 144 -2.90 -6.08 2.89
N ARG A 145 -2.67 -5.07 2.03
CA ARG A 145 -1.48 -4.20 2.15
C ARG A 145 -1.43 -3.79 3.62
N ARG A 146 -0.29 -4.02 4.29
CA ARG A 146 -0.06 -3.44 5.62
C ARG A 146 -0.42 -1.97 5.52
N ILE A 147 -1.54 -1.57 6.14
CA ILE A 147 -1.81 -0.17 6.41
C ILE A 147 -0.61 0.22 7.27
N THR A 148 0.30 0.96 6.64
CA THR A 148 1.58 1.33 7.20
C THR A 148 1.34 1.97 8.55
N LYS A 149 1.85 1.30 9.60
CA LYS A 149 2.15 1.77 10.95
C LYS A 149 1.31 2.97 11.43
N SER A 150 0.51 2.75 12.46
CA SER A 150 0.01 3.79 13.35
C SER A 150 1.11 4.85 13.58
N PRO A 151 0.81 6.15 13.46
CA PRO A 151 1.81 7.18 13.65
C PRO A 151 2.41 7.00 15.03
N THR A 152 3.73 6.76 15.08
CA THR A 152 4.49 6.77 16.32
C THR A 152 4.16 8.06 17.03
N SER A 153 3.42 7.99 18.14
CA SER A 153 3.22 9.14 18.99
C SER A 153 4.61 9.54 19.49
N LYS A 154 5.16 10.62 18.91
CA LYS A 154 6.20 11.38 19.57
C LYS A 154 5.52 11.94 20.81
N LYS A 155 5.65 11.23 21.93
CA LYS A 155 5.50 11.86 23.24
C LYS A 155 6.52 12.99 23.26
N THR A 156 6.00 14.20 23.19
CA THR A 156 6.68 15.42 23.59
C THR A 156 7.06 15.23 25.05
N ASP A 157 8.33 14.93 25.32
CA ASP A 157 8.86 15.07 26.67
C ASP A 157 8.86 16.56 27.00
N GLU A 158 7.88 16.94 27.81
CA GLU A 158 7.89 18.17 28.58
C GLU A 158 9.11 18.13 29.53
N THR A 159 10.23 18.68 29.08
CA THR A 159 11.28 19.11 30.03
C THR A 159 10.99 20.57 30.37
N GLN A 160 10.19 20.75 31.42
CA GLN A 160 10.27 21.95 32.24
C GLN A 160 11.67 22.01 32.85
N GLN A 161 12.52 22.92 32.35
CA GLN A 161 13.60 23.46 33.15
C GLN A 161 13.34 24.95 33.31
N GLN A 162 12.72 25.28 34.43
CA GLN A 162 12.58 26.63 34.94
C GLN A 162 13.98 27.27 35.01
N ARG A 163 14.19 28.31 34.19
CA ARG A 163 15.15 29.36 34.47
C ARG A 163 14.37 30.57 34.96
N LYS A 164 14.46 30.86 36.25
CA LYS A 164 14.76 32.17 36.82
C LYS A 164 14.95 32.02 38.32
#